data_AF-A0A968VY37-F1
#
_entry.id   AF-A0A968VY37-F1
#
_cell.length_a   1.000
_cell.length_b   1.000
_cell.length_c   1.000
_cell.angle_alpha   90.00
_cell.angle_beta   90.00
_cell.angle_gamma   90.00
#
_symmetry.space_group_name_H-M   'P 1'
#
loop_
_entity.id
_entity.type
_entity.pdbx_description
1 polymer ?
#
loop_
_entity_poly.entity_id
_entity_poly.type
_entity_poly.pdbx_seq_one_letter_code
_entity_poly.pdbx_strand_id
1 'polypeptide(L)'
;MMKQEGLGQKGHLSMVNSLIKELNGFHDLMLGHPAEIKYQEQYHWAKPNISDFRAKINQPQMNDIEVSLHAMYSLLLLRLKKTNINQDTAYAMSTFSNLLALLAGKFKLYEEGRLEI
;
A
#
# COMPACT_ATOMS: atom_id res chain seq x y z
N MET A 1 23.06 1.32 -9.35
CA MET A 1 21.61 1.43 -9.52
C MET A 1 21.12 2.87 -9.60
N MET A 2 20.89 3.63 -8.51
CA MET A 2 20.26 4.97 -8.64
C MET A 2 21.07 5.97 -9.47
N LYS A 3 22.41 5.98 -9.36
CA LYS A 3 23.29 6.80 -10.22
C LYS A 3 23.28 6.36 -11.69
N GLN A 4 23.05 5.08 -11.96
CA GLN A 4 23.01 4.53 -13.32
C GLN A 4 21.65 4.81 -14.00
N GLU A 5 20.57 4.81 -13.23
CA GLU A 5 19.22 5.15 -13.70
C GLU A 5 18.92 6.66 -13.68
N GLY A 6 19.88 7.50 -13.27
CA GLY A 6 19.69 8.96 -13.19
C GLY A 6 18.76 9.43 -12.07
N LEU A 7 18.36 8.54 -11.15
CA LEU A 7 17.39 8.80 -10.08
C LEU A 7 18.03 9.31 -8.79
N GLY A 8 19.25 9.85 -8.85
CA GLY A 8 20.01 10.26 -7.67
C GLY A 8 19.37 11.39 -6.84
N GLN A 9 18.40 12.12 -7.40
CA GLN A 9 17.74 13.24 -6.72
C GLN A 9 16.24 13.00 -6.48
N LYS A 10 15.55 12.26 -7.36
CA LYS A 10 14.09 12.02 -7.30
C LYS A 10 13.74 10.69 -7.98
N GLY A 11 12.64 10.10 -7.55
CA GLY A 11 12.07 8.87 -8.11
C GLY A 11 12.54 7.60 -7.39
N HIS A 12 11.83 6.50 -7.66
CA HIS A 12 12.19 5.16 -7.20
C HIS A 12 12.87 4.39 -8.32
N LEU A 13 13.80 3.50 -7.96
CA LEU A 13 14.42 2.56 -8.90
C LEU A 13 13.34 1.87 -9.73
N SER A 14 13.63 1.61 -11.00
CA SER A 14 12.69 0.97 -11.92
C SER A 14 12.13 -0.33 -11.34
N MET A 15 12.97 -1.14 -10.69
CA MET A 15 12.57 -2.37 -9.98
C MET A 15 11.48 -2.12 -8.92
N VAL A 16 11.57 -1.04 -8.14
CA VAL A 16 10.59 -0.72 -7.10
C VAL A 16 9.25 -0.32 -7.73
N ASN A 17 9.28 0.48 -8.79
CA ASN A 17 8.06 0.85 -9.50
C ASN A 17 7.38 -0.39 -10.12
N SER A 18 8.16 -1.30 -10.69
CA SER A 18 7.65 -2.56 -11.24
C SER A 18 6.97 -3.40 -10.16
N LEU A 19 7.61 -3.55 -8.99
CA LEU A 19 7.04 -4.29 -7.87
C LEU A 19 5.74 -3.66 -7.35
N ILE A 20 5.69 -2.33 -7.20
CA ILE A 20 4.47 -1.64 -6.78
C ILE A 20 3.34 -1.88 -7.81
N LYS A 21 3.68 -1.85 -9.10
CA LYS A 21 2.71 -2.07 -10.18
C LYS A 21 2.18 -3.51 -10.17
N GLU A 22 3.05 -4.47 -9.90
CA GLU A 22 2.70 -5.89 -9.75
C GLU A 22 1.80 -6.12 -8.53
N LEU A 23 2.16 -5.56 -7.37
CA LEU A 23 1.33 -5.61 -6.17
C LEU A 23 -0.04 -4.96 -6.38
N ASN A 24 -0.11 -3.87 -7.15
CA ASN A 24 -1.39 -3.26 -7.49
C ASN A 24 -2.21 -4.13 -8.46
N GLY A 25 -1.58 -4.75 -9.47
CA GLY A 25 -2.27 -5.68 -10.36
C GLY A 25 -2.83 -6.88 -9.58
N PHE A 26 -2.05 -7.40 -8.64
CA PHE A 26 -2.51 -8.46 -7.73
C PHE A 26 -3.64 -7.99 -6.81
N HIS A 27 -3.57 -6.76 -6.29
CA HIS A 27 -4.67 -6.13 -5.55
C HIS A 27 -5.97 -6.11 -6.39
N ASP A 28 -5.90 -5.73 -7.67
CA ASP A 28 -7.06 -5.68 -8.56
C ASP A 28 -7.64 -7.10 -8.80
N LEU A 29 -6.78 -8.12 -9.01
CA LEU A 29 -7.21 -9.52 -9.10
C LEU A 29 -7.95 -9.97 -7.83
N MET A 30 -7.38 -9.66 -6.68
CA MET A 30 -7.93 -9.97 -5.37
C MET A 30 -9.30 -9.31 -5.13
N LEU A 31 -9.51 -8.09 -5.64
CA LEU A 31 -10.81 -7.44 -5.58
C LEU A 31 -11.83 -8.07 -6.54
N GLY A 32 -11.39 -8.56 -7.69
CA GLY A 32 -12.25 -9.21 -8.69
C GLY A 32 -12.62 -10.67 -8.36
N HIS A 33 -11.84 -11.36 -7.52
CA HIS A 33 -12.02 -12.79 -7.29
C HIS A 33 -13.15 -13.11 -6.29
N PRO A 34 -14.17 -13.93 -6.65
CA PRO A 34 -15.34 -14.17 -5.80
C PRO A 34 -15.03 -14.84 -4.45
N ALA A 35 -13.96 -15.63 -4.37
CA ALA A 35 -13.57 -16.30 -3.13
C ALA A 35 -12.85 -15.37 -2.13
N GLU A 36 -12.47 -14.16 -2.56
CA GLU A 36 -11.62 -13.25 -1.78
C GLU A 36 -12.40 -12.23 -0.94
N ILE A 37 -13.49 -12.69 -0.34
CA ILE A 37 -14.41 -11.88 0.48
C ILE A 37 -13.67 -11.17 1.63
N LYS A 38 -12.78 -11.88 2.33
CA LYS A 38 -12.01 -11.30 3.45
C LYS A 38 -11.10 -10.16 2.99
N TYR A 39 -10.54 -10.28 1.80
CA TYR A 39 -9.69 -9.24 1.23
C TYR A 39 -10.52 -8.02 0.85
N GLN A 40 -11.64 -8.23 0.16
CA GLN A 40 -12.59 -7.19 -0.21
C GLN A 40 -13.12 -6.44 1.03
N GLU A 41 -13.42 -7.15 2.12
CA GLU A 41 -13.84 -6.55 3.39
C GLU A 41 -12.74 -5.68 3.99
N GLN A 42 -11.49 -6.17 4.09
CA GLN A 42 -10.37 -5.36 4.60
C GLN A 42 -10.14 -4.11 3.75
N TYR A 43 -10.25 -4.24 2.43
CA TYR A 43 -10.15 -3.08 1.54
C TYR A 43 -11.32 -2.11 1.73
N HIS A 44 -12.54 -2.60 1.93
CA HIS A 44 -13.72 -1.76 2.22
C HIS A 44 -13.49 -0.88 3.44
N TRP A 45 -12.92 -1.43 4.52
CA TRP A 45 -12.57 -0.65 5.72
C TRP A 45 -11.44 0.35 5.49
N ALA A 46 -10.47 0.02 4.64
CA ALA A 46 -9.33 0.89 4.33
C ALA A 46 -9.68 2.02 3.35
N LYS A 47 -10.60 1.79 2.40
CA LYS A 47 -10.87 2.68 1.26
C LYS A 47 -11.19 4.14 1.64
N PRO A 48 -12.00 4.44 2.68
CA PRO A 48 -12.24 5.82 3.10
C PRO A 48 -10.95 6.50 3.56
N ASN A 49 -10.17 5.82 4.42
CA ASN A 49 -8.90 6.34 4.92
C ASN A 49 -7.88 6.54 3.78
N ILE A 50 -7.86 5.65 2.78
CA ILE A 50 -6.98 5.77 1.61
C ILE A 50 -7.35 7.02 0.81
N SER A 51 -8.65 7.25 0.61
CA SER A 51 -9.16 8.41 -0.14
C SER A 51 -8.83 9.71 0.57
N ASP A 52 -9.02 9.76 1.89
CA ASP A 52 -8.68 10.91 2.73
C ASP A 52 -7.18 11.19 2.74
N PHE A 53 -6.35 10.16 2.88
CA PHE A 53 -4.91 10.31 2.89
C PHE A 53 -4.38 10.74 1.51
N ARG A 54 -4.91 10.19 0.42
CA ARG A 54 -4.60 10.60 -0.97
C ARG A 54 -4.87 12.09 -1.18
N ALA A 55 -6.01 12.58 -0.71
CA ALA A 55 -6.35 14.00 -0.78
C ALA A 55 -5.36 14.86 0.03
N LYS A 56 -4.96 14.42 1.23
CA LYS A 56 -3.98 15.12 2.09
C LYS A 56 -2.60 15.26 1.46
N ILE A 57 -2.12 14.24 0.74
CA ILE A 57 -0.79 14.27 0.09
C ILE A 57 -0.81 14.90 -1.31
N ASN A 58 -1.99 15.26 -1.82
CA ASN A 58 -2.21 15.85 -3.16
C ASN A 58 -1.58 15.01 -4.30
N GLN A 59 -1.78 13.69 -4.24
CA GLN A 59 -1.26 12.74 -5.24
C GLN A 59 -2.43 11.96 -5.89
N PRO A 60 -3.21 12.59 -6.78
CA PRO A 60 -4.43 11.97 -7.32
C PRO A 60 -4.16 10.73 -8.18
N GLN A 61 -2.97 10.64 -8.78
CA GLN A 61 -2.61 9.59 -9.74
C GLN A 61 -2.04 8.32 -9.10
N MET A 62 -1.72 8.32 -7.80
CA MET A 62 -1.20 7.13 -7.13
C MET A 62 -2.27 6.05 -7.02
N ASN A 63 -1.88 4.79 -7.11
CA ASN A 63 -2.80 3.69 -6.84
C ASN A 63 -2.99 3.48 -5.32
N ASP A 64 -4.01 2.73 -4.92
CA ASP A 64 -4.35 2.59 -3.50
C ASP A 64 -3.26 1.88 -2.67
N ILE A 65 -2.51 0.96 -3.28
CA ILE A 65 -1.39 0.28 -2.63
C ILE A 65 -0.24 1.26 -2.40
N GLU A 66 0.09 2.06 -3.41
CA GLU A 66 1.11 3.11 -3.31
C GLU A 66 0.74 4.17 -2.26
N VAL A 67 -0.52 4.62 -2.22
CA VAL A 67 -1.02 5.53 -1.17
C VAL A 67 -0.87 4.91 0.22
N SER A 68 -1.20 3.63 0.37
CA SER A 68 -1.08 2.90 1.65
C SER A 68 0.38 2.78 2.09
N LEU A 69 1.32 2.53 1.16
CA LEU A 69 2.77 2.51 1.44
C LEU A 69 3.28 3.89 1.84
N HIS A 70 2.83 4.96 1.17
CA HIS A 70 3.15 6.33 1.55
C HIS A 70 2.64 6.69 2.95
N ALA A 71 1.47 6.17 3.33
CA ALA A 71 0.94 6.35 4.67
C ALA A 71 1.80 5.66 5.74
N MET A 72 2.27 4.44 5.47
CA MET A 72 3.20 3.72 6.36
C MET A 72 4.54 4.43 6.50
N TYR A 73 5.08 4.96 5.41
CA TYR A 73 6.28 5.79 5.47
C TYR A 73 6.04 7.08 6.28
N SER A 74 4.90 7.74 6.07
CA SER A 74 4.53 8.94 6.81
C SER A 74 4.38 8.67 8.31
N LEU A 75 3.79 7.53 8.70
CA LEU A 75 3.72 7.07 10.08
C LEU A 75 5.11 6.88 10.69
N LEU A 76 6.03 6.25 9.96
CA LEU A 76 7.42 6.09 10.39
C LEU A 76 8.08 7.44 10.65
N LEU A 77 7.91 8.41 9.74
CA LEU A 77 8.45 9.76 9.90
C LEU A 77 7.89 10.47 11.14
N LEU A 78 6.59 10.34 11.42
CA LEU A 78 5.96 10.91 12.63
C LEU A 78 6.55 10.29 13.90
N ARG A 79 6.76 8.97 13.91
CA ARG A 79 7.38 8.25 15.04
C ARG A 79 8.83 8.69 15.27
N LEU A 80 9.62 8.84 14.19
CA LEU A 80 11.01 9.32 14.28
C LEU A 80 11.08 10.75 14.82
N LYS A 81 10.12 11.60 14.45
CA LYS A 81 9.95 12.96 14.99
C LYS A 81 9.37 12.99 16.41
N LYS A 82 9.07 11.84 17.02
CA LYS A 82 8.40 11.71 18.33
C LYS A 82 7.10 12.52 18.40
N THR A 83 6.40 12.66 17.27
CA THR A 83 5.12 13.36 17.22
C THR A 83 4.05 12.53 17.93
N ASN A 84 3.21 13.18 18.72
CA ASN A 84 2.07 12.49 19.34
C ASN A 84 1.06 12.09 18.26
N ILE A 85 0.68 10.80 18.23
CA ILE A 85 -0.25 10.25 17.24
C ILE A 85 -1.60 10.09 17.93
N ASN A 86 -2.60 10.82 17.46
CA ASN A 86 -3.95 10.71 17.99
C ASN A 86 -4.63 9.38 17.58
N GLN A 87 -5.75 9.06 18.24
CA GLN A 87 -6.47 7.81 18.02
C GLN A 87 -6.99 7.68 16.58
N ASP A 88 -7.50 8.74 15.98
CA ASP A 88 -8.00 8.72 14.61
C ASP A 88 -6.90 8.38 13.59
N THR A 89 -5.73 8.99 13.77
CA THR A 89 -4.56 8.69 12.91
C THR A 89 -4.08 7.27 13.14
N ALA A 90 -4.03 6.81 14.39
CA ALA A 90 -3.64 5.43 14.71
C ALA A 90 -4.62 4.43 14.07
N TYR A 91 -5.92 4.70 14.13
CA TYR A 91 -6.96 3.89 13.50
C TYR A 91 -6.80 3.85 11.98
N ALA A 92 -6.70 5.01 11.32
CA ALA A 92 -6.49 5.06 9.87
C ALA A 92 -5.24 4.28 9.44
N MET A 93 -4.14 4.46 10.16
CA MET A 93 -2.90 3.73 9.91
C MET A 93 -3.02 2.22 10.11
N SER A 94 -3.83 1.77 11.08
CA SER A 94 -4.10 0.36 11.27
C SER A 94 -4.79 -0.26 10.06
N THR A 95 -5.74 0.44 9.43
CA THR A 95 -6.43 -0.06 8.23
C THR A 95 -5.47 -0.24 7.05
N PHE A 96 -4.52 0.66 6.86
CA PHE A 96 -3.47 0.50 5.84
C PHE A 96 -2.57 -0.69 6.13
N SER A 97 -2.12 -0.82 7.38
CA SER A 97 -1.22 -1.91 7.77
C SER A 97 -1.88 -3.28 7.63
N ASN A 98 -3.17 -3.41 7.98
CA ASN A 98 -3.92 -4.65 7.87
C ASN A 98 -4.11 -5.06 6.40
N LEU A 99 -4.49 -4.11 5.54
CA LEU A 99 -4.63 -4.34 4.10
C LEU A 99 -3.29 -4.79 3.49
N LEU A 100 -2.20 -4.07 3.78
CA LEU A 100 -0.87 -4.38 3.27
C LEU A 100 -0.34 -5.73 3.78
N ALA A 101 -0.59 -6.06 5.04
CA ALA A 101 -0.20 -7.36 5.60
C ALA A 101 -0.92 -8.52 4.90
N LEU A 102 -2.24 -8.37 4.66
CA LEU A 102 -3.02 -9.38 3.96
C LEU A 102 -2.60 -9.52 2.49
N LEU A 103 -2.38 -8.38 1.81
CA LEU A 103 -1.87 -8.34 0.45
C LEU A 103 -0.52 -9.08 0.35
N ALA A 104 0.44 -8.73 1.21
CA ALA A 104 1.77 -9.33 1.19
C ALA A 104 1.74 -10.84 1.48
N GLY A 105 0.93 -11.27 2.45
CA GLY A 105 0.78 -12.68 2.77
C GLY A 105 0.21 -13.49 1.60
N LYS A 106 -0.78 -12.95 0.89
CA LYS A 106 -1.39 -13.61 -0.27
C LYS A 106 -0.52 -13.54 -1.52
N PHE A 107 0.14 -12.41 -1.75
CA PHE A 107 1.06 -12.25 -2.87
C PHE A 107 2.19 -13.28 -2.80
N LYS A 108 2.76 -13.50 -1.62
CA LYS A 108 3.73 -14.56 -1.40
C LYS A 108 3.19 -15.95 -1.76
N LEU A 109 1.96 -16.28 -1.36
CA LEU A 109 1.35 -17.57 -1.70
C LEU A 109 1.11 -17.70 -3.21
N TYR A 110 0.77 -16.62 -3.88
CA TYR A 110 0.60 -16.57 -5.34
C TYR A 110 1.93 -16.78 -6.07
N GLU A 111 3.00 -16.11 -5.65
CA GLU A 111 4.35 -16.32 -6.20
C GLU A 111 4.84 -17.77 -5.99
N GLU A 112 4.45 -18.41 -4.88
CA GLU A 112 4.74 -19.81 -4.59
C GLU A 112 3.84 -20.80 -5.37
N GLY A 113 2.87 -20.32 -6.15
CA GLY A 113 1.89 -21.17 -6.87
C GLY A 113 0.89 -21.88 -5.95
N ARG A 114 0.71 -21.38 -4.73
CA ARG A 114 -0.14 -21.95 -3.68
C ARG A 114 -1.47 -21.20 -3.50
N LEU A 115 -1.69 -20.17 -4.30
CA LEU A 115 -2.93 -19.42 -4.38
C LEU A 115 -3.29 -19.28 -5.86
N GLU A 116 -4.44 -19.84 -6.23
CA GLU A 116 -5.05 -19.67 -7.55
C GLU A 116 -6.12 -18.57 -7.44
N ILE A 117 -6.04 -17.59 -8.33
CA ILE A 117 -6.90 -16.40 -8.44
C ILE A 117 -7.14 -16.06 -9.91
#